data_AF-A0AB33TCB2-F1
#
_entry.id   AF-A0AB33TCB2-F1
#
_cell.length_a   1.000
_cell.length_b   1.000
_cell.length_c   1.000
_cell.angle_alpha   90.00
_cell.angle_beta   90.00
_cell.angle_gamma   90.00
#
_symmetry.space_group_name_H-M   'P 1'
#
loop_
_entity.id
_entity.type
_entity.pdbx_description
1 polymer ?
#
loop_
_entity_poly.entity_id
_entity_poly.type
_entity_poly.pdbx_seq_one_letter_code
_entity_poly.pdbx_strand_id
1 'polypeptide(L)'
;MTTPAPRMFGLGAILTVTTDLMLVADIGDIYALLNYMTGDNLFTHQLPRAAGECKPALLAQHPQLADVDVPEMPDAEAYMTYLANLEKVHGAELAVTPLAAGAHKHINPLTELADMMPGRPIITVVAP
;
A
#
# COMPACT_ATOMS: atom_id res chain seq x y z
N MET A 1 -20.89 -5.31 13.77
CA MET A 1 -20.09 -4.53 12.80
C MET A 1 -20.08 -5.33 11.52
N THR A 2 -20.54 -4.76 10.42
CA THR A 2 -20.63 -5.45 9.12
C THR A 2 -19.23 -5.47 8.52
N THR A 3 -18.71 -6.65 8.15
CA THR A 3 -17.46 -6.73 7.39
C THR A 3 -17.65 -5.97 6.07
N PRO A 4 -16.79 -4.99 5.74
CA PRO A 4 -16.87 -4.29 4.47
C PRO A 4 -16.78 -5.28 3.32
N ALA A 5 -17.59 -5.09 2.27
CA ALA A 5 -17.52 -5.94 1.09
C ALA A 5 -16.12 -5.83 0.45
N PRO A 6 -15.52 -6.95 -0.02
CA PRO A 6 -14.23 -6.91 -0.71
C PRO A 6 -14.24 -5.95 -1.90
N ARG A 7 -13.10 -5.28 -2.16
CA ARG A 7 -12.89 -4.41 -3.33
C ARG A 7 -11.70 -4.89 -4.15
N MET A 8 -11.80 -4.76 -5.47
CA MET A 8 -10.72 -5.11 -6.39
C MET A 8 -9.63 -4.03 -6.39
N PHE A 9 -8.37 -4.46 -6.38
CA PHE A 9 -7.19 -3.61 -6.52
C PHE A 9 -6.20 -4.24 -7.50
N GLY A 10 -5.49 -3.40 -8.25
CA GLY A 10 -4.44 -3.82 -9.17
C GLY A 10 -3.33 -4.59 -8.47
N LEU A 11 -2.85 -5.65 -9.12
CA LEU A 11 -1.78 -6.52 -8.59
C LEU A 11 -0.52 -5.73 -8.25
N GLY A 12 -0.17 -4.72 -9.06
CA GLY A 12 0.99 -3.86 -8.82
C GLY A 12 0.95 -3.14 -7.47
N ALA A 13 -0.21 -2.64 -7.04
CA ALA A 13 -0.36 -1.96 -5.75
C ALA A 13 -0.20 -2.96 -4.58
N ILE A 14 -0.80 -4.14 -4.73
CA ILE A 14 -0.70 -5.22 -3.73
C ILE A 14 0.75 -5.67 -3.60
N LEU A 15 1.41 -5.95 -4.72
CA LEU A 15 2.81 -6.36 -4.74
C LEU A 15 3.72 -5.27 -4.19
N THR A 16 3.45 -4.00 -4.47
CA THR A 16 4.24 -2.90 -3.89
C THR A 16 4.25 -2.94 -2.37
N VAL A 17 3.09 -3.25 -1.75
CA VAL A 17 2.99 -3.38 -0.30
C VAL A 17 3.65 -4.67 0.21
N THR A 18 3.53 -5.78 -0.53
CA THR A 18 4.06 -7.08 -0.05
C THR A 18 5.55 -7.27 -0.29
N THR A 19 6.12 -6.62 -1.30
CA THR A 19 7.55 -6.76 -1.69
C THR A 19 8.39 -5.53 -1.38
N ASP A 20 7.76 -4.43 -0.94
CA ASP A 20 8.42 -3.15 -0.67
C ASP A 20 9.06 -2.50 -1.92
N LEU A 21 8.69 -2.96 -3.13
CA LEU A 21 9.19 -2.46 -4.42
C LEU A 21 8.08 -1.80 -5.23
N MET A 22 8.33 -0.60 -5.75
CA MET A 22 7.32 0.18 -6.48
C MET A 22 7.00 -0.47 -7.83
N LEU A 23 5.85 -1.16 -7.88
CA LEU A 23 5.31 -1.84 -9.06
C LEU A 23 3.99 -1.20 -9.51
N VAL A 24 3.91 0.12 -9.41
CA VAL A 24 2.77 0.91 -9.88
C VAL A 24 3.26 2.07 -10.74
N ALA A 25 2.47 2.44 -11.74
CA ALA A 25 2.71 3.64 -12.53
C ALA A 25 2.22 4.91 -11.81
N ASP A 26 1.16 4.79 -11.00
CA ASP A 26 0.58 5.87 -10.22
C ASP A 26 0.60 5.52 -8.73
N ILE A 27 1.22 6.39 -7.93
CA ILE A 27 1.25 6.24 -6.46
C ILE A 27 -0.16 6.29 -5.86
N GLY A 28 -1.12 6.91 -6.55
CA GLY A 28 -2.53 6.97 -6.17
C GLY A 28 -3.15 5.59 -5.94
N ASP A 29 -2.67 4.55 -6.63
CA ASP A 29 -3.13 3.18 -6.44
C ASP A 29 -2.73 2.62 -5.07
N ILE A 30 -1.55 3.00 -4.57
CA ILE A 30 -1.08 2.63 -3.23
C ILE A 30 -1.92 3.37 -2.17
N TYR A 31 -2.20 4.66 -2.38
CA TYR A 31 -3.11 5.40 -1.50
C TYR A 31 -4.49 4.77 -1.45
N ALA A 32 -5.07 4.44 -2.61
CA ALA A 32 -6.39 3.83 -2.68
C ALA A 32 -6.45 2.50 -1.93
N LEU A 33 -5.44 1.64 -2.11
CA LEU A 33 -5.32 0.36 -1.41
C LEU A 33 -5.18 0.55 0.10
N LEU A 34 -4.19 1.33 0.54
CA LEU A 34 -3.90 1.49 1.95
C LEU A 34 -5.03 2.21 2.69
N ASN A 35 -5.61 3.29 2.13
CA ASN A 35 -6.75 3.98 2.73
C ASN A 35 -7.97 3.07 2.85
N TYR A 36 -8.23 2.21 1.85
CA TYR A 36 -9.32 1.24 1.95
C TYR A 36 -9.05 0.19 3.03
N MET A 37 -7.82 -0.33 3.11
CA MET A 37 -7.47 -1.34 4.08
C MET A 37 -7.48 -0.82 5.52
N THR A 38 -6.99 0.39 5.74
CA THR A 38 -6.91 1.01 7.07
C THR A 38 -8.19 1.73 7.49
N GLY A 39 -9.03 2.13 6.52
CA GLY A 39 -10.16 3.02 6.74
C GLY A 39 -9.74 4.46 7.07
N ASP A 40 -8.51 4.86 6.74
CA ASP A 40 -7.93 6.17 7.02
C ASP A 40 -7.75 7.03 5.74
N ASN A 41 -7.29 8.26 5.90
CA ASN A 41 -6.87 9.15 4.82
C ASN A 41 -5.39 9.54 5.01
N LEU A 42 -4.50 8.64 4.59
CA LEU A 42 -3.07 8.69 4.86
C LEU A 42 -2.36 9.79 4.05
N PHE A 43 -1.29 10.33 4.62
CA PHE A 43 -0.31 11.18 3.95
C PHE A 43 0.92 10.37 3.52
N THR A 44 1.69 10.87 2.55
CA THR A 44 2.85 10.16 1.95
C THR A 44 3.80 9.55 2.99
N HIS A 45 4.12 10.30 4.04
CA HIS A 45 5.06 9.85 5.08
C HIS A 45 4.50 8.75 5.97
N GLN A 46 3.18 8.54 5.99
CA GLN A 46 2.51 7.50 6.77
C GLN A 46 2.41 6.18 6.01
N LEU A 47 2.56 6.20 4.68
CA LEU A 47 2.41 5.00 3.83
C LEU A 47 3.33 3.84 4.25
N PRO A 48 4.63 4.04 4.60
CA PRO A 48 5.49 2.91 4.99
C PRO A 48 4.99 2.16 6.22
N ARG A 49 4.51 2.86 7.25
CA ARG A 49 3.93 2.23 8.44
C ARG A 49 2.64 1.50 8.09
N ALA A 50 1.73 2.16 7.37
CA ALA A 50 0.46 1.55 6.97
C ALA A 50 0.68 0.32 6.06
N ALA A 51 1.66 0.36 5.17
CA ALA A 51 2.08 -0.77 4.35
C ALA A 51 2.58 -1.93 5.22
N GLY A 52 3.40 -1.66 6.24
CA GLY A 52 3.85 -2.66 7.21
C GLY A 52 2.70 -3.33 7.99
N GLU A 53 1.66 -2.57 8.33
CA GLU A 53 0.44 -3.08 8.97
C GLU A 53 -0.43 -3.90 7.98
N CYS A 54 -0.50 -3.49 6.71
CA CYS A 54 -1.31 -4.13 5.67
C CYS A 54 -0.67 -5.39 5.08
N LYS A 55 0.66 -5.43 4.94
CA LYS A 55 1.44 -6.54 4.36
C LYS A 55 1.07 -7.92 4.90
N PRO A 56 1.05 -8.19 6.22
CA PRO A 56 0.69 -9.52 6.72
C PRO A 56 -0.76 -9.89 6.40
N ALA A 57 -1.68 -8.92 6.37
CA ALA A 57 -3.07 -9.18 6.01
C ALA A 57 -3.25 -9.46 4.51
N LEU A 58 -2.53 -8.75 3.64
CA LEU A 58 -2.52 -9.01 2.20
C LEU A 58 -1.97 -10.40 1.89
N LEU A 59 -0.86 -10.80 2.53
CA LEU A 59 -0.29 -12.15 2.36
C LEU A 59 -1.20 -13.25 2.91
N ALA A 60 -1.94 -12.99 3.99
CA ALA A 60 -2.94 -13.94 4.49
C ALA A 60 -4.14 -14.09 3.54
N GLN A 61 -4.56 -13.00 2.89
CA GLN A 61 -5.64 -12.99 1.90
C GLN A 61 -5.21 -13.57 0.55
N HIS A 62 -3.93 -13.43 0.20
CA HIS A 62 -3.34 -13.86 -1.06
C HIS A 62 -2.03 -14.64 -0.85
N PRO A 63 -2.10 -15.87 -0.26
CA PRO A 63 -0.89 -16.64 0.05
C PRO A 63 -0.02 -16.96 -1.16
N GLN A 64 -0.60 -16.98 -2.36
CA GLN A 64 0.13 -17.18 -3.62
C GLN A 64 1.15 -16.08 -3.94
N LEU A 65 1.11 -14.95 -3.22
CA LEU A 65 2.05 -13.83 -3.40
C LEU A 65 3.21 -13.87 -2.40
N ALA A 66 3.19 -14.77 -1.41
CA ALA A 66 4.21 -14.81 -0.35
C ALA A 66 5.62 -15.10 -0.85
N ASP A 67 5.73 -15.85 -1.95
CA ASP A 67 7.00 -16.24 -2.57
C ASP A 67 7.33 -15.38 -3.80
N VAL A 68 6.59 -14.30 -4.06
CA VAL A 68 6.92 -13.38 -5.17
C VAL A 68 8.15 -12.56 -4.78
N ASP A 69 9.28 -12.96 -5.34
CA ASP A 69 10.55 -12.24 -5.27
C ASP A 69 10.76 -11.45 -6.57
N VAL A 70 10.79 -10.13 -6.45
CA VAL A 70 10.94 -9.22 -7.59
C VAL A 70 12.44 -8.96 -7.76
N PRO A 71 13.07 -9.45 -8.83
CA PRO A 71 14.49 -9.26 -9.04
C PRO A 71 14.82 -7.80 -9.31
N GLU A 72 16.08 -7.42 -9.08
CA GLU A 72 16.59 -6.13 -9.54
C GLU A 72 16.54 -6.06 -11.07
N MET A 73 15.85 -5.06 -11.58
CA MET A 73 15.67 -4.84 -13.02
C MET A 73 16.34 -3.53 -13.47
N PRO A 74 16.79 -3.45 -14.73
CA PRO A 74 17.61 -2.33 -15.21
C PRO A 74 16.85 -1.00 -15.31
N ASP A 75 15.53 -1.04 -15.49
CA ASP A 75 14.69 0.14 -15.68
C ASP A 75 13.21 -0.15 -15.37
N ALA A 76 12.39 0.90 -15.43
CA ALA A 76 10.96 0.82 -15.17
C ALA A 76 10.19 -0.04 -16.19
N GLU A 77 10.64 -0.09 -17.46
CA GLU A 77 9.96 -0.89 -18.49
C GLU A 77 10.12 -2.39 -18.20
N ALA A 78 11.30 -2.81 -17.75
CA ALA A 78 11.56 -4.16 -17.29
C ALA A 78 10.70 -4.54 -16.07
N TYR A 79 10.53 -3.64 -15.09
CA TYR A 79 9.62 -3.85 -13.96
C TYR A 79 8.16 -4.00 -14.41
N MET A 80 7.68 -3.15 -15.32
CA MET A 80 6.29 -3.23 -15.82
C MET A 80 6.05 -4.48 -16.68
N THR A 81 7.05 -4.91 -17.45
CA THR A 81 6.99 -6.18 -18.20
C THR A 81 6.94 -7.38 -17.25
N TYR A 82 7.72 -7.35 -16.16
CA TYR A 82 7.69 -8.36 -15.13
C TYR A 82 6.32 -8.41 -14.43
N LEU A 83 5.77 -7.24 -14.05
CA LEU A 83 4.41 -7.15 -13.50
C LEU A 83 3.37 -7.75 -14.46
N ALA A 84 3.38 -7.38 -15.75
CA ALA A 84 2.45 -7.92 -16.74
C ALA A 84 2.54 -9.46 -16.88
N ASN A 85 3.69 -10.07 -16.57
CA ASN A 85 3.82 -11.53 -16.52
C ASN A 85 3.22 -12.11 -15.23
N LEU A 86 3.42 -11.46 -14.09
CA LEU A 86 2.78 -11.87 -12.84
C LEU A 86 1.25 -11.75 -12.93
N GLU A 87 0.72 -10.72 -13.60
CA GLU A 87 -0.72 -10.54 -13.81
C GLU A 87 -1.34 -11.68 -14.62
N LYS A 88 -0.60 -12.28 -15.56
CA LYS A 88 -1.07 -13.47 -16.30
C LYS A 88 -1.19 -14.71 -15.41
N VAL A 89 -0.38 -14.78 -14.34
CA VAL A 89 -0.33 -15.93 -13.41
C VAL A 89 -1.32 -15.76 -12.26
N HIS A 90 -1.37 -14.57 -11.68
CA HIS A 90 -2.12 -14.29 -10.45
C HIS A 90 -3.41 -13.52 -10.68
N GLY A 91 -3.61 -12.97 -11.88
CA GLY A 91 -4.69 -12.03 -12.21
C GLY A 91 -4.22 -10.58 -12.10
N ALA A 92 -4.79 -9.70 -12.94
CA ALA A 92 -4.45 -8.28 -12.95
C ALA A 92 -4.98 -7.51 -11.73
N GLU A 93 -6.08 -7.99 -11.13
CA GLU A 93 -6.65 -7.44 -9.91
C GLU A 93 -7.01 -8.55 -8.93
N LEU A 94 -6.92 -8.28 -7.64
CA LEU A 94 -7.33 -9.19 -6.57
C LEU A 94 -8.31 -8.51 -5.62
N ALA A 95 -9.21 -9.32 -5.05
CA ALA A 95 -10.18 -8.85 -4.07
C ALA A 95 -9.52 -8.71 -2.69
N VAL A 96 -9.49 -7.49 -2.16
CA VAL A 96 -8.95 -7.17 -0.84
C VAL A 96 -10.08 -6.82 0.12
N THR A 97 -9.94 -7.23 1.37
CA THR A 97 -10.79 -6.83 2.50
C THR A 97 -10.02 -5.95 3.48
N PRO A 98 -10.71 -5.05 4.22
CA PRO A 98 -10.03 -4.19 5.17
C PRO A 98 -9.40 -4.93 6.33
N LEU A 99 -8.49 -4.24 7.01
CA LEU A 99 -7.87 -4.74 8.23
C LEU A 99 -8.91 -5.01 9.31
N ALA A 100 -8.61 -5.99 10.17
CA ALA A 100 -9.40 -6.23 11.36
C ALA A 100 -9.44 -4.99 12.25
N ALA A 101 -10.53 -4.80 12.98
CA ALA A 101 -10.68 -3.68 13.90
C ALA A 101 -9.50 -3.62 14.89
N GLY A 102 -8.84 -2.46 14.98
CA GLY A 102 -7.69 -2.24 15.86
C GLY A 102 -6.33 -2.68 15.28
N ALA A 103 -6.27 -3.28 14.08
CA ALA A 103 -5.00 -3.62 13.44
C ALA A 103 -4.31 -2.41 12.77
N HIS A 104 -5.03 -1.30 12.60
CA HIS A 104 -4.46 0.00 12.20
C HIS A 104 -4.58 1.00 13.36
N LYS A 105 -3.49 1.71 13.65
CA LYS A 105 -3.50 2.85 14.56
C LYS A 105 -3.58 4.14 13.76
N HIS A 106 -4.71 4.84 13.87
CA HIS A 106 -4.83 6.21 13.38
C HIS A 106 -3.87 7.13 14.17
N ILE A 107 -3.07 7.90 13.44
CA ILE A 107 -2.20 8.94 13.99
C ILE A 107 -2.46 10.21 13.17
N ASN A 108 -2.66 11.34 13.84
CA ASN A 108 -2.79 12.62 13.15
C ASN A 108 -1.54 12.86 12.28
N PRO A 109 -1.68 13.16 10.98
CA PRO A 109 -0.55 13.21 10.06
C PRO A 109 0.50 14.26 10.44
N LEU A 110 0.08 15.39 11.03
CA LEU A 110 1.00 16.44 11.48
C LEU A 110 1.72 16.05 12.77
N THR A 111 1.05 15.34 13.67
CA THR A 111 1.68 14.78 14.87
C THR A 111 2.72 13.73 14.49
N GLU A 112 2.38 12.80 13.58
CA GLU A 112 3.33 11.78 13.12
C GLU A 112 4.56 12.41 12.43
N LEU A 113 4.34 13.45 11.61
CA LEU A 113 5.44 14.19 10.98
C LEU A 113 6.34 14.87 12.01
N ALA A 114 5.77 15.48 13.05
CA ALA A 114 6.53 16.12 14.12
C ALA A 114 7.39 15.11 14.90
N ASP A 115 6.84 13.93 15.17
CA ASP A 115 7.54 12.85 15.88
C ASP A 115 8.68 12.27 15.03
N MET A 116 8.50 12.17 13.70
CA MET A 116 9.56 11.74 12.77
C MET A 116 10.70 12.77 12.63
N MET A 117 10.42 14.05 12.84
CA MET A 117 11.37 15.16 12.63
C MET A 117 11.37 16.13 13.82
N PRO A 118 11.81 15.70 15.01
CA PRO A 118 11.70 16.50 16.23
C PRO A 118 12.44 17.83 16.11
N GLY A 119 11.79 18.90 16.58
CA GLY A 119 12.36 20.25 16.59
C GLY A 119 12.33 20.99 15.24
N ARG A 120 11.75 20.39 14.18
CA ARG A 120 11.53 21.08 12.90
C ARG A 120 10.17 21.80 12.91
N PRO A 121 10.09 23.06 12.47
CA PRO A 121 8.80 23.74 12.31
C PRO A 121 8.00 23.09 11.17
N ILE A 122 6.71 22.85 11.39
CA ILE A 122 5.77 22.39 10.37
C ILE A 122 5.06 23.61 9.80
N ILE A 123 5.12 23.79 8.48
CA ILE A 123 4.46 24.88 7.76
C ILE A 123 3.35 24.26 6.92
N THR A 124 2.09 24.56 7.24
CA THR A 124 0.93 24.13 6.44
C THR A 124 0.66 25.13 5.33
N VAL A 125 0.62 24.68 4.08
CA VAL A 125 0.19 25.49 2.95
C VAL A 125 -1.27 25.17 2.66
N VAL A 126 -2.14 26.19 2.74
CA VAL A 126 -3.56 26.07 2.38
C VAL A 126 -3.73 26.62 0.97
N ALA A 127 -4.10 25.76 0.03
CA ALA A 127 -4.50 26.19 -1.31
C ALA A 127 -5.91 26.82 -1.26
N PRO A 128 -6.19 27.86 -2.06
CA PRO A 128 -7.50 28.52 -2.12
C PRO A 128 -8.62 27.61 -2.64
#